data_AF-A0A7C1YG01-F1
#
_entry.id   AF-A0A7C1YG01-F1
#
_cell.length_a   1.000
_cell.length_b   1.000
_cell.length_c   1.000
_cell.angle_alpha   90.00
_cell.angle_beta   90.00
_cell.angle_gamma   90.00
#
_symmetry.space_group_name_H-M   'P 1'
#
loop_
_entity.id
_entity.type
_entity.pdbx_description
1 polymer ?
#
loop_
_entity_poly.entity_id
_entity_poly.type
_entity_poly.pdbx_seq_one_letter_code
_entity_poly.pdbx_strand_id
1 'polypeptide(L)'
;MIRVRIDTADYDLKDVTESWINEQINRRRADSVPVCIQVIIRTSNTNIVLSTPGCGGGSGGRPPNEQEEAILDLWGYMHLNKENFTGGNMIAFLKRVQSYI
;
A
#
# COMPACT_ATOMS: atom_id res chain seq x y z
N MET A 1 4.81 -9.36 -9.35
CA MET A 1 3.83 -8.30 -9.66
C MET A 1 3.50 -7.51 -8.40
N ILE A 2 3.31 -6.20 -8.56
CA ILE A 2 2.84 -5.31 -7.50
C ILE A 2 1.55 -4.68 -8.02
N ARG A 3 0.47 -4.79 -7.26
CA ARG A 3 -0.81 -4.16 -7.58
C ARG A 3 -1.24 -3.23 -6.47
N VAL A 4 -1.82 -2.11 -6.84
CA VAL A 4 -2.43 -1.15 -5.92
C VAL A 4 -3.92 -1.23 -6.13
N ARG A 5 -4.65 -1.62 -5.08
CA ARG A 5 -6.09 -1.59 -5.02
C ARG A 5 -6.52 -0.35 -4.27
N ILE A 6 -7.39 0.43 -4.87
CA ILE A 6 -8.10 1.51 -4.17
C ILE A 6 -9.56 1.16 -4.26
N ASP A 7 -10.16 0.89 -3.09
CA ASP A 7 -11.57 0.46 -3.00
C ASP A 7 -11.82 -0.85 -3.77
N THR A 8 -12.57 -0.83 -4.87
CA THR A 8 -12.86 -2.01 -5.69
C THR A 8 -11.99 -2.14 -6.94
N ALA A 9 -11.17 -1.14 -7.27
CA ALA A 9 -10.40 -1.12 -8.51
C ALA A 9 -8.94 -1.55 -8.27
N ASP A 10 -8.48 -2.53 -9.06
CA ASP A 10 -7.11 -3.03 -9.08
C ASP A 10 -6.32 -2.39 -10.22
N TYR A 11 -5.15 -1.82 -9.92
CA TYR A 11 -4.22 -1.30 -10.90
C TYR A 11 -2.86 -1.98 -10.77
N ASP A 12 -2.19 -2.29 -11.88
CA ASP A 12 -0.77 -2.64 -11.83
C ASP A 12 0.03 -1.40 -11.46
N LEU A 13 1.06 -1.55 -10.63
CA LEU A 13 1.91 -0.43 -10.24
C LEU A 13 2.50 0.31 -11.46
N LYS A 14 2.73 -0.39 -12.57
CA LYS A 14 3.25 0.21 -13.81
C LYS A 14 2.27 1.19 -14.47
N ASP A 15 0.98 1.00 -14.25
CA ASP A 15 -0.10 1.82 -14.85
C ASP A 15 -0.54 2.95 -13.92
N VAL A 16 0.02 3.02 -12.72
CA VAL A 16 -0.32 4.01 -11.70
C VAL A 16 0.73 5.12 -11.68
N THR A 17 0.28 6.37 -11.81
CA THR A 17 1.16 7.54 -11.68
C THR A 17 1.16 8.09 -10.25
N GLU A 18 2.26 8.75 -9.88
CA GLU A 18 2.38 9.44 -8.59
C GLU A 18 1.30 10.52 -8.40
N SER A 19 0.98 11.26 -9.47
CA SER A 19 -0.07 12.28 -9.45
C SER A 19 -1.43 11.66 -9.16
N TRP A 20 -1.74 10.51 -9.78
CA TRP A 20 -2.99 9.80 -9.57
C TRP A 20 -3.13 9.32 -8.13
N ILE A 21 -2.07 8.74 -7.53
CA ILE A 21 -2.08 8.31 -6.12
C ILE A 21 -2.38 9.49 -5.19
N ASN A 22 -1.68 10.61 -5.38
CA ASN A 22 -1.89 11.81 -4.59
C ASN A 22 -3.33 12.32 -4.73
N GLU A 23 -3.84 12.35 -5.96
CA GLU A 23 -5.21 12.78 -6.25
C GLU A 23 -6.25 11.91 -5.54
N GLN A 24 -6.13 10.57 -5.61
CA GLN A 24 -7.05 9.64 -4.96
C GLN A 24 -7.08 9.83 -3.44
N ILE A 25 -5.91 10.01 -2.82
CA ILE A 25 -5.80 10.22 -1.36
C ILE A 25 -6.40 11.58 -0.96
N ASN A 26 -6.04 12.64 -1.68
CA ASN A 26 -6.46 13.99 -1.34
C ASN A 26 -7.96 14.21 -1.55
N ARG A 27 -8.54 13.71 -2.66
CA ARG A 27 -9.99 13.80 -2.92
C ARG A 27 -10.78 13.12 -1.81
N ARG A 28 -10.45 11.86 -1.48
CA ARG A 28 -11.14 11.11 -0.42
C ARG A 28 -11.06 11.81 0.94
N ARG A 29 -9.91 12.41 1.27
CA ARG A 29 -9.77 13.21 2.51
C ARG A 29 -10.61 14.47 2.51
N ALA A 30 -10.66 15.19 1.39
CA ALA A 30 -11.52 16.37 1.25
C ALA A 30 -12.99 16.00 1.45
N ASP A 31 -13.39 14.81 0.99
CA ASP A 31 -14.75 14.26 1.16
C ASP A 31 -14.98 13.63 2.55
N SER A 32 -13.99 13.68 3.46
CA SER A 32 -14.03 13.02 4.78
C SER A 32 -14.30 11.50 4.70
N VAL A 33 -13.94 10.86 3.58
CA VAL A 33 -14.06 9.43 3.35
C VAL A 33 -12.77 8.73 3.78
N PRO A 34 -12.84 7.62 4.53
CA PRO A 34 -11.66 6.82 4.86
C PRO A 34 -10.88 6.40 3.60
N VAL A 35 -9.57 6.64 3.62
CA VAL A 35 -8.70 6.29 2.50
C VAL A 35 -8.29 4.82 2.63
N CYS A 36 -9.06 3.94 1.99
CA CYS A 36 -8.72 2.52 1.86
C CYS A 36 -7.85 2.29 0.61
N ILE A 37 -6.58 1.92 0.85
CA ILE A 37 -5.64 1.46 -0.17
C ILE A 37 -5.09 0.12 0.29
N GLN A 38 -5.13 -0.87 -0.60
CA GLN A 38 -4.44 -2.14 -0.41
C GLN A 38 -3.30 -2.27 -1.40
N VAL A 39 -2.13 -2.67 -0.92
CA VAL A 39 -0.98 -2.99 -1.79
C VAL A 39 -0.78 -4.49 -1.77
N ILE A 40 -0.85 -5.10 -2.95
CA ILE A 40 -0.79 -6.54 -3.14
C ILE A 40 0.52 -6.86 -3.86
N ILE A 41 1.41 -7.57 -3.18
CA ILE A 41 2.73 -7.92 -3.70
C ILE A 41 2.80 -9.44 -3.84
N ARG A 42 2.99 -9.90 -5.08
CA ARG A 42 3.10 -11.34 -5.41
C ARG A 42 4.32 -11.58 -6.29
N THR A 43 5.35 -12.21 -5.74
CA THR A 43 6.55 -12.69 -6.43
C THR A 43 6.78 -14.16 -6.10
N SER A 44 7.88 -14.76 -6.54
CA SER A 44 8.22 -16.15 -6.15
C SER A 44 8.39 -16.31 -4.64
N ASN A 45 8.88 -15.27 -3.95
CA ASN A 45 9.26 -15.34 -2.54
C ASN A 45 8.41 -14.43 -1.64
N THR A 46 7.48 -13.66 -2.21
CA THR A 46 6.62 -12.73 -1.45
C THR A 46 5.16 -12.91 -1.87
N ASN A 47 4.28 -13.12 -0.90
CA ASN A 47 2.84 -13.10 -1.09
C ASN A 47 2.19 -12.41 0.11
N ILE A 48 2.11 -11.08 0.02
CA ILE A 48 1.61 -10.21 1.08
C ILE A 48 0.59 -9.22 0.55
N VAL A 49 -0.42 -8.95 1.38
CA VAL A 49 -1.39 -7.88 1.18
C VAL A 49 -1.30 -6.93 2.36
N LEU A 50 -0.99 -5.67 2.07
CA LEU A 50 -0.93 -4.59 3.04
C LEU A 50 -2.16 -3.71 2.86
N SER A 51 -2.73 -3.22 3.96
CA SER A 51 -3.93 -2.38 3.92
C SER A 51 -3.74 -1.17 4.82
N THR A 52 -4.13 0.01 4.33
CA THR A 52 -4.22 1.20 5.17
C THR A 52 -5.37 1.05 6.17
N PRO A 53 -5.39 1.79 7.29
CA PRO A 53 -6.42 1.68 8.31
C PRO A 53 -7.85 1.87 7.79
N GLY A 54 -8.02 2.70 6.75
CA GLY A 54 -9.32 2.95 6.11
C GLY A 54 -9.98 1.71 5.50
N CYS A 55 -9.25 0.60 5.35
CA CYS A 55 -9.80 -0.68 4.87
C CYS A 55 -10.37 -1.59 5.96
N GLY A 56 -10.30 -1.21 7.25
CA GLY A 56 -10.77 -2.05 8.36
C GLY A 56 -9.78 -3.11 8.84
N GLY A 57 -8.51 -3.01 8.46
CA GLY A 57 -7.44 -3.93 8.87
C GLY A 57 -7.22 -5.12 7.93
N GLY A 58 -6.02 -5.70 7.95
CA GLY A 58 -5.66 -6.90 7.19
C GLY A 58 -5.56 -8.12 8.10
N SER A 59 -6.11 -9.25 7.68
CA SER A 59 -5.96 -10.53 8.39
C SER A 59 -4.81 -11.36 7.78
N GLY A 60 -3.74 -11.57 8.55
CA GLY A 60 -2.69 -12.53 8.20
C GLY A 60 -2.97 -13.90 8.81
N GLY A 61 -2.96 -14.96 8.00
CA GLY A 61 -3.18 -16.35 8.46
C GLY A 61 -1.90 -17.12 8.77
N ARG A 62 -0.73 -16.57 8.41
CA ARG A 62 0.58 -17.17 8.66
C ARG A 62 1.60 -16.08 9.06
N PRO A 63 2.69 -16.47 9.75
CA PRO A 63 3.84 -15.59 9.92
C PRO A 63 4.43 -15.17 8.56
N PRO A 64 4.91 -13.91 8.45
CA PRO A 64 5.66 -13.46 7.28
C PRO A 64 7.02 -14.19 7.20
N ASN A 65 7.57 -14.30 5.99
CA ASN A 65 8.98 -14.64 5.82
C ASN A 65 9.87 -13.37 5.91
N GLU A 66 11.19 -13.53 5.86
CA GLU A 66 12.15 -12.42 6.00
C GLU A 66 11.90 -11.25 5.01
N GLN A 67 11.54 -11.55 3.75
CA GLN A 67 11.29 -10.52 2.75
C GLN A 67 9.95 -9.81 2.99
N GLU A 68 8.93 -10.55 3.42
CA GLU A 68 7.63 -10.00 3.79
C GLU A 68 7.70 -9.16 5.07
N GLU A 69 8.54 -9.57 6.02
CA GLU A 69 8.82 -8.84 7.25
C GLU A 69 9.50 -7.50 6.95
N ALA A 70 10.53 -7.49 6.09
CA ALA A 70 11.16 -6.24 5.64
C ALA A 70 10.17 -5.29 4.95
N ILE A 71 9.20 -5.82 4.19
CA ILE A 71 8.13 -5.03 3.56
C ILE A 71 7.15 -4.49 4.61
N LEU A 72 6.79 -5.27 5.63
CA LEU A 72 5.95 -4.85 6.76
C LEU A 72 6.61 -3.75 7.58
N ASP A 73 7.90 -3.90 7.89
CA ASP A 73 8.68 -2.91 8.60
C ASP A 73 8.75 -1.59 7.82
N LEU A 74 8.99 -1.68 6.51
CA LEU A 74 8.97 -0.51 5.63
C LEU A 74 7.59 0.17 5.62
N TRP A 75 6.50 -0.60 5.61
CA TRP A 75 5.13 -0.08 5.67
C TRP A 75 4.88 0.70 6.97
N GLY A 76 5.32 0.15 8.11
CA GLY A 76 5.23 0.82 9.41
C GLY A 76 6.13 2.05 9.51
N TYR A 77 7.36 1.95 9.02
CA TYR A 77 8.34 3.04 8.98
C TYR A 77 7.83 4.24 8.18
N MET A 78 7.14 4.01 7.06
CA MET A 78 6.52 5.06 6.23
C MET A 78 5.16 5.54 6.78
N HIS A 79 4.76 5.10 7.98
CA HIS A 79 3.51 5.47 8.65
C HIS A 79 2.23 5.12 7.86
N LEU A 80 2.28 4.13 6.97
CA LEU A 80 1.11 3.70 6.17
C LEU A 80 0.10 2.88 6.97
N ASN A 81 0.45 2.47 8.19
CA ASN A 81 -0.44 1.89 9.18
C ASN A 81 -1.11 2.94 10.09
N LYS A 82 -0.98 4.23 9.78
CA LYS A 82 -1.61 5.34 10.52
C LYS A 82 -2.63 6.05 9.65
N GLU A 83 -3.68 6.61 10.25
CA GLU A 83 -4.76 7.29 9.51
C GLU A 83 -4.27 8.54 8.77
N ASN A 84 -3.23 9.20 9.28
CA ASN A 84 -2.73 10.49 8.79
C ASN A 84 -1.62 10.38 7.72
N PHE A 85 -1.37 9.20 7.14
CA PHE A 85 -0.38 9.02 6.07
C PHE A 85 -0.57 9.98 4.89
N THR A 86 0.49 10.30 4.15
CA THR A 86 0.37 11.15 2.95
C THR A 86 0.51 10.35 1.66
N GLY A 87 0.11 10.94 0.53
CA GLY A 87 0.42 10.34 -0.77
C GLY A 87 1.92 10.24 -1.03
N GLY A 88 2.72 11.18 -0.50
CA GLY A 88 4.18 11.09 -0.49
C GLY A 88 4.69 9.82 0.21
N ASN A 89 4.12 9.46 1.36
CA ASN A 89 4.48 8.22 2.07
C ASN A 89 4.18 6.98 1.22
N MET A 90 3.01 6.95 0.57
CA MET A 90 2.60 5.82 -0.28
C MET A 90 3.51 5.69 -1.51
N ILE A 91 3.80 6.81 -2.18
CA ILE A 91 4.70 6.83 -3.34
C ILE A 91 6.10 6.38 -2.95
N ALA A 92 6.64 6.87 -1.84
CA ALA A 92 7.95 6.48 -1.33
C ALA A 92 8.01 4.98 -1.03
N PHE A 93 6.97 4.43 -0.40
CA PHE A 93 6.84 3.00 -0.17
C PHE A 93 6.86 2.19 -1.47
N LEU A 94 6.02 2.56 -2.45
CA LEU A 94 5.92 1.84 -3.72
C LEU A 94 7.24 1.85 -4.51
N LYS A 95 7.92 2.99 -4.58
CA LYS A 95 9.26 3.10 -5.18
C LYS A 95 10.27 2.21 -4.50
N ARG A 96 10.29 2.22 -3.17
CA ARG A 96 11.25 1.45 -2.38
C ARG A 96 11.00 -0.05 -2.52
N VAL A 97 9.74 -0.48 -2.45
CA VAL A 97 9.35 -1.88 -2.69
C VAL A 97 9.72 -2.31 -4.10
N GLN A 98 9.45 -1.51 -5.12
CA GLN A 98 9.83 -1.83 -6.50
C GLN A 98 11.35 -2.00 -6.70
N SER A 99 12.19 -1.39 -5.84
CA SER A 99 13.64 -1.59 -5.88
C SER A 99 14.12 -2.87 -5.17
N TYR A 100 13.27 -3.51 -4.35
CA TYR A 100 13.60 -4.73 -3.59
C TYR A 100 13.20 -6.04 -4.28
N ILE A 101 12.34 -5.98 -5.30
CA ILE A 101 11.74 -7.14 -5.98
C ILE A 101 11.82 -7.00 -7.49
#